data_AF-A0A1Y3B8F9-F1
#
_entry.id   AF-A0A1Y3B8F9-F1
#
_cell.length_a   1.000
_cell.length_b   1.000
_cell.length_c   1.000
_cell.angle_alpha   90.00
_cell.angle_beta   90.00
_cell.angle_gamma   90.00
#
_symmetry.space_group_name_H-M   'P 1'
#
loop_
_entity.id
_entity.type
_entity.pdbx_description
1 polymer ?
#
loop_
_entity_poly.entity_id
_entity_poly.type
_entity_poly.pdbx_seq_one_letter_code
_entity_poly.pdbx_strand_id
1 'polypeptide(L)'
;MTREEMVEEVKPYIRPISNWFKLYTDNNDSNKKLFSIQRLHDVENTIWSTKYGFIGKIDLSLEVIIEDKNNMTKYSNLIPLELKTGRHTFSTSHMGQVILYSFIMTDKYVNYKSCGGYLLYLKDEAKTEHIPTNHNVFRDLILLRNKFVRYYDKLGVIDETNKKDLMMKGPETLNAPRICSHCDHNLDCSLIYRCFDKNLFENPNDNSHFSSTVTTHLKGREMEFFSNMLESLEIERQFCMASEEFVDFWNYRSEECEKSGIGLSKMKIKFKDERTIIFHRNPKAKMLQAKFFTINNDLKMNLSLLEGRRAVISEELINSTKTFEIYGKFCRQLCIMIGQIESFTDDTTEIIIRLEKDVCMLNPQAIYRIDFLKNISNRAMLINFSNLLRLMYGDDHARARELREIIIHGRIPKSNMNGYKFGTYNQLYNSPILSELNIQQKRCVLGILKTKCSLIFGSPGSGKTQTIVALIQILVEQGYSILVTSYTHAAVDNILMKLVKFNDKNDKNVDFVRMGPTKRINSKLSKYSDYDRTKQWLETENLTA
;
A
#
# COMPACT_ATOMS: atom_id res chain seq x y z
N MET A 1 9.89 -20.04 5.84
CA MET A 1 9.55 -20.00 7.26
C MET A 1 8.40 -20.95 7.50
N THR A 2 8.62 -22.02 8.24
CA THR A 2 7.56 -22.93 8.71
C THR A 2 6.80 -22.31 9.89
N ARG A 3 5.69 -22.92 10.31
CA ARG A 3 4.95 -22.48 11.50
C ARG A 3 5.83 -22.59 12.75
N GLU A 4 6.57 -23.68 12.87
CA GLU A 4 7.46 -23.96 14.00
C GLU A 4 8.58 -22.92 14.08
N GLU A 5 9.17 -22.56 12.93
CA GLU A 5 10.17 -21.49 12.84
C GLU A 5 9.59 -20.14 13.31
N MET A 6 8.37 -19.81 12.87
CA MET A 6 7.70 -18.57 13.30
C MET A 6 7.41 -18.56 14.81
N VAL A 7 6.92 -19.67 15.36
CA VAL A 7 6.66 -19.80 16.80
C VAL A 7 7.97 -19.62 17.60
N GLU A 8 9.06 -20.24 17.18
CA GLU A 8 10.36 -20.08 17.86
C GLU A 8 10.93 -18.67 17.70
N GLU A 9 10.64 -17.94 16.63
CA GLU A 9 10.99 -16.52 16.50
C GLU A 9 10.19 -15.60 17.44
N VAL A 10 8.90 -15.90 17.67
CA VAL A 10 7.99 -15.09 18.51
C VAL A 10 8.12 -15.41 20.00
N LYS A 11 8.40 -16.66 20.36
CA LYS A 11 8.49 -17.15 21.75
C LYS A 11 9.38 -16.32 22.68
N PRO A 12 10.54 -15.78 22.27
CA PRO A 12 11.36 -14.91 23.11
C PRO A 12 10.68 -13.60 23.54
N TYR A 13 9.62 -13.17 22.85
CA TYR A 13 8.90 -11.93 23.13
C TYR A 13 7.76 -12.10 24.14
N ILE A 14 7.19 -13.30 24.25
CA ILE A 14 5.96 -13.55 25.03
C ILE A 14 6.17 -13.21 26.52
N ARG A 15 7.21 -13.78 27.14
CA ARG A 15 7.48 -13.57 28.57
C ARG A 15 7.87 -12.11 28.89
N PRO A 16 8.78 -11.45 28.14
CA PRO A 16 9.06 -10.03 28.32
C PRO A 16 7.81 -9.15 28.24
N ILE A 17 6.96 -9.34 27.22
CA ILE A 17 5.72 -8.57 27.05
C ILE A 17 4.77 -8.80 28.22
N SER A 18 4.58 -10.05 28.67
CA SER A 18 3.71 -10.36 29.81
C SER A 18 4.21 -9.69 31.10
N ASN A 19 5.51 -9.75 31.36
CA ASN A 19 6.12 -9.11 32.52
C ASN A 19 5.99 -7.58 32.48
N TRP A 20 6.22 -6.99 31.30
CA TRP A 20 6.05 -5.56 31.08
C TRP A 20 4.59 -5.15 31.33
N PHE A 21 3.64 -5.87 30.75
CA PHE A 21 2.22 -5.57 30.92
C PHE A 21 1.84 -5.56 32.40
N LYS A 22 2.22 -6.61 33.17
CA LYS A 22 2.00 -6.67 34.62
C LYS A 22 2.63 -5.49 35.36
N LEU A 23 3.89 -5.17 35.07
CA LEU A 23 4.58 -4.04 35.71
C LEU A 23 3.83 -2.71 35.51
N TYR A 24 3.28 -2.49 34.32
CA TYR A 24 2.65 -1.22 33.95
C TYR A 24 1.14 -1.14 34.27
N THR A 25 0.44 -2.27 34.46
CA THR A 25 -0.97 -2.32 34.85
C THR A 25 -1.21 -2.58 36.35
N ASP A 26 -0.28 -3.24 37.05
CA ASP A 26 -0.44 -3.50 38.48
C ASP A 26 -0.33 -2.21 39.30
N ASN A 27 -1.16 -2.08 40.34
CA ASN A 27 -1.18 -0.91 41.24
C ASN A 27 -0.01 -0.84 42.22
N ASN A 28 0.97 -1.74 42.12
CA ASN A 28 2.12 -1.76 43.02
C ASN A 28 3.10 -0.63 42.64
N ASP A 29 3.40 0.25 43.60
CA ASP A 29 4.39 1.32 43.46
C ASP A 29 5.81 0.71 43.44
N SER A 30 6.25 0.29 42.25
CA SER A 30 7.63 -0.10 41.99
C SER A 30 8.45 1.14 41.61
N ASN A 31 9.58 1.38 42.28
CA ASN A 31 10.50 2.48 41.98
C ASN A 31 11.04 2.48 40.52
N LYS A 32 10.90 1.36 39.80
CA LYS A 32 11.30 1.21 38.39
C LYS A 32 10.19 1.59 37.39
N LYS A 33 8.97 1.84 37.85
CA LYS A 33 7.81 2.11 36.99
C LYS A 33 7.87 3.54 36.46
N LEU A 34 7.80 3.71 35.13
CA LEU A 34 7.80 5.05 34.50
C LEU A 34 6.41 5.71 34.52
N PHE A 35 5.35 4.89 34.41
CA PHE A 35 3.94 5.32 34.40
C PHE A 35 3.04 4.13 34.72
N SER A 36 1.77 4.38 35.04
CA SER A 36 0.74 3.33 35.19
C SER A 36 -0.29 3.44 34.08
N ILE A 37 -0.61 2.33 33.39
CA ILE A 37 -1.59 2.32 32.31
C ILE A 37 -3.00 2.36 32.91
N GLN A 38 -3.79 3.35 32.52
CA GLN A 38 -5.21 3.44 32.88
C GLN A 38 -6.08 2.81 31.80
N ARG A 39 -5.84 3.18 30.54
CA ARG A 39 -6.69 2.79 29.41
C ARG A 39 -5.92 2.80 28.09
N LEU A 40 -6.25 1.85 27.23
CA LEU A 40 -5.88 1.91 25.82
C LEU A 40 -6.77 2.94 25.11
N HIS A 41 -6.16 4.02 24.61
CA HIS A 41 -6.89 5.05 23.88
C HIS A 41 -7.12 4.66 22.43
N ASP A 42 -6.08 4.18 21.73
CA ASP A 42 -6.15 3.73 20.33
C ASP A 42 -4.95 2.83 19.98
N VAL A 43 -5.12 1.96 18.98
CA VAL A 43 -4.11 1.07 18.42
C VAL A 43 -3.87 1.48 16.98
N GLU A 44 -2.61 1.55 16.54
CA GLU A 44 -2.24 1.97 15.18
C GLU A 44 -2.77 3.37 14.81
N ASN A 45 -2.96 4.27 15.79
CA ASN A 45 -3.63 5.57 15.66
C ASN A 45 -3.04 6.41 14.52
N THR A 46 -3.85 6.62 13.47
CA THR A 46 -3.46 7.43 12.33
C THR A 46 -3.82 8.89 12.62
N ILE A 47 -2.83 9.77 12.60
CA ILE A 47 -3.00 11.20 12.83
C ILE A 47 -2.50 11.96 11.60
N TRP A 48 -3.40 12.74 11.00
CA TRP A 48 -3.08 13.63 9.90
C TRP A 48 -2.85 15.03 10.45
N SER A 49 -1.60 15.50 10.46
CA SER A 49 -1.30 16.88 10.84
C SER A 49 -1.17 17.73 9.59
N THR A 50 -2.21 18.49 9.28
CA THR A 50 -2.18 19.50 8.21
C THR A 50 -1.33 20.71 8.61
N LYS A 51 -1.12 20.93 9.91
CA LYS A 51 -0.26 21.97 10.46
C LYS A 51 1.21 21.72 10.15
N TYR A 52 1.69 20.48 10.36
CA TYR A 52 3.09 20.12 10.14
C TYR A 52 3.34 19.41 8.81
N GLY A 53 2.28 19.00 8.11
CA GLY A 53 2.36 18.41 6.77
C GLY A 53 2.88 16.98 6.77
N PHE A 54 2.55 16.17 7.78
CA PHE A 54 2.88 14.74 7.75
C PHE A 54 1.82 13.91 8.46
N ILE A 55 1.85 12.61 8.17
CA ILE A 55 0.96 11.61 8.74
C ILE A 55 1.80 10.73 9.67
N GLY A 56 1.33 10.52 10.90
CA GLY A 56 1.91 9.54 11.81
C GLY A 56 0.93 8.39 12.04
N LYS A 57 1.48 7.17 12.15
CA LYS A 57 0.74 5.98 12.58
C LYS A 57 1.37 5.50 13.87
N ILE A 58 0.75 5.83 15.00
CA ILE A 58 1.28 5.57 16.33
C ILE A 58 0.86 4.17 16.75
N ASP A 59 1.79 3.30 17.12
CA ASP A 59 1.48 1.91 17.48
C ASP A 59 0.45 1.82 18.59
N LEU A 60 0.68 2.52 19.71
CA LEU A 60 -0.24 2.58 20.84
C LEU A 60 -0.38 4.02 21.34
N SER A 61 -1.64 4.46 21.51
CA SER A 61 -1.98 5.66 22.26
C SER A 61 -2.54 5.23 23.61
N LEU A 62 -1.92 5.63 24.71
CA LEU A 62 -2.27 5.17 26.06
C LEU A 62 -2.64 6.34 26.97
N GLU A 63 -3.72 6.19 27.73
CA GLU A 63 -4.00 7.04 28.89
C GLU A 63 -3.30 6.44 30.11
N VAL A 64 -2.43 7.24 30.72
CA VAL A 64 -1.53 6.81 31.79
C VAL A 64 -1.51 7.79 32.95
N ILE A 65 -1.18 7.29 34.14
CA ILE A 65 -0.81 8.11 35.29
C ILE A 65 0.71 8.19 35.36
N ILE A 66 1.23 9.42 35.37
CA ILE A 66 2.65 9.71 35.55
C ILE A 66 2.84 10.34 36.93
N GLU A 67 3.87 9.89 37.64
CA GLU A 67 4.28 10.47 38.92
C GLU A 67 5.46 11.42 38.70
N ASP A 68 5.24 12.71 38.97
CA ASP A 68 6.31 13.70 38.99
C ASP A 68 7.09 13.55 40.29
N LYS A 69 8.27 12.94 40.21
CA LYS A 69 9.15 12.71 41.37
C LYS A 69 9.64 14.01 42.03
N ASN A 70 9.64 15.13 41.32
CA ASN A 70 10.08 16.41 41.88
C ASN A 70 9.01 17.03 42.79
N ASN A 71 7.74 16.87 42.44
CA ASN A 71 6.60 17.47 43.14
C ASN A 71 5.75 16.45 43.90
N MET A 72 6.08 15.15 43.84
CA MET A 72 5.31 14.05 44.41
C MET A 72 3.83 14.07 43.99
N THR A 73 3.55 14.50 42.76
CA THR A 73 2.17 14.59 42.23
C THR A 73 1.95 13.58 41.12
N LYS A 74 0.77 12.94 41.15
CA LYS A 74 0.31 12.03 40.10
C LYS A 74 -0.66 12.78 39.18
N TYR A 75 -0.46 12.70 37.87
CA TYR A 75 -1.35 13.29 36.88
C TYR A 75 -1.66 12.32 35.74
N SER A 76 -2.87 12.41 35.20
CA SER A 76 -3.26 11.64 34.01
C SER A 76 -2.79 12.36 32.75
N ASN A 77 -2.27 11.60 31.79
CA ASN A 77 -1.93 12.11 30.48
C ASN A 77 -2.18 11.05 29.39
N LEU A 78 -2.38 11.52 28.17
CA LEU A 78 -2.34 10.68 26.98
C LEU A 78 -0.88 10.65 26.47
N ILE A 79 -0.38 9.51 26.03
CA ILE A 79 1.00 9.36 25.53
C ILE A 79 1.05 8.50 24.26
N PRO A 80 2.00 8.77 23.33
CA PRO A 80 2.37 7.83 22.29
C PRO A 80 3.39 6.81 22.82
N LEU A 81 3.16 5.54 22.52
CA LEU A 81 4.09 4.45 22.76
C LEU A 81 4.43 3.78 21.42
N GLU A 82 5.70 3.84 21.04
CA GLU A 82 6.26 3.20 19.84
C GLU A 82 6.87 1.85 20.20
N LEU A 83 6.58 0.82 19.41
CA LEU A 83 7.06 -0.53 19.62
C LEU A 83 8.19 -0.85 18.65
N LYS A 84 9.26 -1.48 19.14
CA LYS A 84 10.36 -1.97 18.31
C LYS A 84 10.65 -3.44 18.58
N THR A 85 10.86 -4.18 17.50
CA THR A 85 11.37 -5.56 17.56
C THR A 85 12.89 -5.56 17.44
N GLY A 86 13.55 -6.61 17.93
CA GLY A 86 15.01 -6.70 17.94
C GLY A 86 15.69 -5.99 19.12
N ARG A 87 17.01 -5.80 19.01
CA ARG A 87 17.85 -5.30 20.12
C ARG A 87 17.54 -3.84 20.45
N HIS A 88 17.62 -3.50 21.73
CA HIS A 88 17.42 -2.14 22.22
C HIS A 88 18.60 -1.22 21.85
N THR A 89 18.51 -0.55 20.70
CA THR A 89 19.57 0.36 20.22
C THR A 89 19.34 1.82 20.62
N PHE A 90 18.09 2.18 20.96
CA PHE A 90 17.63 3.56 21.18
C PHE A 90 18.21 4.52 20.13
N SER A 91 18.13 4.13 18.86
CA SER A 91 18.71 4.90 17.77
C SER A 91 18.06 6.30 17.66
N THR A 92 18.81 7.26 17.13
CA THR A 92 18.31 8.62 16.86
C THR A 92 17.09 8.62 15.95
N SER A 93 16.99 7.65 15.03
CA SER A 93 15.82 7.45 14.18
C SER A 93 14.58 7.06 14.98
N HIS A 94 14.71 6.12 15.92
CA HIS A 94 13.59 5.70 16.77
C HIS A 94 13.15 6.82 17.72
N MET A 95 14.12 7.55 18.31
CA MET A 95 13.81 8.73 19.12
C MET A 95 13.09 9.82 18.30
N GLY A 96 13.56 10.07 17.07
CA GLY A 96 12.95 11.04 16.15
C GLY A 96 11.48 10.72 15.82
N GLN A 97 11.14 9.44 15.64
CA GLN A 97 9.76 8.99 15.42
C GLN A 97 8.86 9.34 16.63
N VAL A 98 9.29 9.01 17.84
CA VAL A 98 8.54 9.31 19.07
C VAL A 98 8.37 10.81 19.28
N ILE A 99 9.40 11.61 18.99
CA ILE A 99 9.30 13.08 19.02
C ILE A 99 8.24 13.56 18.03
N LEU A 100 8.27 13.12 16.77
CA LEU A 100 7.25 13.49 15.78
C LEU A 100 5.84 13.12 16.23
N TYR A 101 5.65 11.94 16.83
CA TYR A 101 4.35 11.52 17.38
C TYR A 101 3.86 12.42 18.50
N SER A 102 4.73 12.82 19.43
CA SER A 102 4.36 13.73 20.52
C SER A 102 3.82 15.08 20.01
N PHE A 103 4.40 15.61 18.92
CA PHE A 103 3.98 16.87 18.32
C PHE A 103 2.65 16.75 17.55
N ILE A 104 2.44 15.69 16.77
CA ILE A 104 1.16 15.51 16.05
C ILE A 104 0.00 15.17 17.00
N MET A 105 0.26 14.48 18.12
CA MET A 105 -0.76 14.28 19.15
C MET A 105 -1.18 15.61 19.78
N THR A 106 -0.23 16.53 19.98
CA THR A 106 -0.54 17.90 20.46
C THR A 106 -1.39 18.69 19.45
N ASP A 107 -1.22 18.46 18.13
CA ASP A 107 -2.07 19.08 17.10
C ASP A 107 -3.48 18.45 17.02
N LYS A 108 -3.61 17.13 17.22
CA LYS A 108 -4.89 16.41 17.16
C LYS A 108 -5.75 16.62 18.42
N TYR A 109 -5.14 16.60 19.60
CA TYR A 109 -5.86 16.55 20.88
C TYR A 109 -5.65 17.85 21.67
N VAL A 110 -6.69 18.69 21.74
CA VAL A 110 -6.63 20.02 22.39
C VAL A 110 -6.23 19.95 23.87
N ASN A 111 -6.63 18.89 24.58
CA ASN A 111 -6.34 18.71 26.01
C ASN A 111 -5.03 17.95 26.27
N TYR A 112 -4.25 17.64 25.23
CA TYR A 112 -3.00 16.91 25.36
C TYR A 112 -1.90 17.82 25.91
N LYS A 113 -1.33 17.45 27.05
CA LYS A 113 -0.13 18.12 27.58
C LYS A 113 1.10 17.41 27.03
N SER A 114 1.87 18.09 26.19
CA SER A 114 3.09 17.53 25.60
C SER A 114 4.11 17.19 26.70
N CYS A 115 4.27 15.91 26.98
CA CYS A 115 5.25 15.37 27.93
C CYS A 115 6.27 14.44 27.25
N GLY A 116 6.33 14.45 25.92
CA GLY A 116 7.11 13.50 25.12
C GLY A 116 6.33 12.24 24.77
N GLY A 117 7.04 11.13 24.63
CA GLY A 117 6.49 9.81 24.36
C GLY A 117 7.40 8.70 24.87
N TYR A 118 7.07 7.46 24.56
CA TYR A 118 7.81 6.30 25.05
C TYR A 118 8.20 5.36 23.92
N LEU A 119 9.38 4.75 24.05
CA LEU A 119 9.89 3.74 23.15
C LEU A 119 10.03 2.42 23.90
N LEU A 120 9.38 1.37 23.42
CA LEU A 120 9.43 0.03 24.00
C LEU A 120 10.07 -0.94 23.02
N TYR A 121 11.20 -1.52 23.39
CA TYR A 121 11.76 -2.67 22.70
C TYR A 121 11.18 -3.94 23.28
N LEU A 122 10.47 -4.71 22.47
CA LEU A 122 9.73 -5.89 22.93
C LEU A 122 10.64 -7.08 23.26
N LYS A 123 11.84 -7.12 22.66
CA LYS A 123 12.82 -8.18 22.90
C LYS A 123 13.62 -7.90 24.17
N ASP A 124 14.15 -8.95 24.79
CA ASP A 124 15.14 -8.88 25.87
C ASP A 124 14.74 -7.92 27.01
N GLU A 125 13.90 -8.41 27.93
CA GLU A 125 13.36 -7.69 29.11
C GLU A 125 12.32 -6.59 28.87
N ALA A 126 11.90 -6.37 27.62
CA ALA A 126 10.85 -5.39 27.29
C ALA A 126 11.20 -3.95 27.78
N LYS A 127 12.42 -3.49 27.46
CA LYS A 127 12.94 -2.22 27.98
C LYS A 127 12.19 -1.02 27.42
N THR A 128 11.74 -0.14 28.32
CA THR A 128 11.02 1.10 27.99
C THR A 128 11.86 2.32 28.34
N GLU A 129 11.87 3.31 27.45
CA GLU A 129 12.54 4.59 27.66
C GLU A 129 11.60 5.75 27.37
N HIS A 130 11.67 6.79 28.22
CA HIS A 130 10.97 8.05 28.00
C HIS A 130 11.77 8.94 27.06
N ILE A 131 11.13 9.40 26.00
CA ILE A 131 11.70 10.33 25.03
C ILE A 131 11.03 11.70 25.26
N PRO A 132 11.72 12.67 25.89
CA PRO A 132 11.14 13.97 26.20
C PRO A 132 10.88 14.77 24.93
N THR A 133 9.89 15.66 24.99
CA THR A 133 9.66 16.64 23.92
C THR A 133 10.89 17.51 23.76
N ASN A 134 11.41 17.62 22.52
CA ASN A 134 12.54 18.47 22.21
C ASN A 134 12.23 19.33 20.97
N HIS A 135 11.98 20.62 21.20
CA HIS A 135 11.64 21.57 20.13
C HIS A 135 12.78 21.80 19.13
N ASN A 136 14.04 21.73 19.55
CA ASN A 136 15.18 21.90 18.66
C ASN A 136 15.29 20.72 17.70
N VAL A 137 15.19 19.49 18.22
CA VAL A 137 15.18 18.28 17.39
C VAL A 137 13.97 18.27 16.47
N PHE A 138 12.79 18.65 16.97
CA PHE A 138 11.59 18.75 16.13
C PHE A 138 11.76 19.77 15.00
N ARG A 139 12.31 20.96 15.27
CA ARG A 139 12.64 21.95 14.24
C ARG A 139 13.54 21.35 13.16
N ASP A 140 14.59 20.65 13.56
CA ASP A 140 15.54 20.06 12.62
C ASP A 140 14.91 18.92 11.80
N LEU A 141 14.02 18.13 12.40
CA LEU A 141 13.22 17.12 11.70
C LEU A 141 12.23 17.74 10.70
N ILE A 142 11.61 18.88 11.03
CA ILE A 142 10.75 19.62 10.10
C ILE A 142 11.57 20.18 8.93
N LEU A 143 12.77 20.70 9.19
CA LEU A 143 13.68 21.13 8.11
C LEU A 143 14.05 19.96 7.20
N LEU A 144 14.33 18.78 7.77
CA LEU A 144 14.59 17.57 6.99
C LEU A 144 13.35 17.14 6.18
N ARG A 145 12.16 17.18 6.77
CA ARG A 145 10.89 16.92 6.07
C ARG A 145 10.68 17.89 4.90
N ASN A 146 10.97 19.17 5.08
CA ASN A 146 10.83 20.15 4.00
C ASN A 146 11.84 19.92 2.87
N LYS A 147 13.07 19.53 3.20
CA LYS A 147 14.04 19.07 2.20
C LYS A 147 13.54 17.83 1.46
N PHE A 148 12.98 16.84 2.17
CA PHE A 148 12.42 15.63 1.57
C PHE A 148 11.30 15.94 0.58
N VAL A 149 10.33 16.80 0.97
CA VAL A 149 9.20 17.15 0.12
C VAL A 149 9.63 17.79 -1.20
N ARG A 150 10.71 18.60 -1.21
CA ARG A 150 11.28 19.17 -2.44
C ARG A 150 11.65 18.12 -3.49
N TYR A 151 12.08 16.93 -3.07
CA TYR A 151 12.42 15.83 -3.99
C TYR A 151 11.25 14.88 -4.24
N TYR A 152 10.34 14.75 -3.27
CA TYR A 152 9.18 13.85 -3.35
C TYR A 152 8.03 14.43 -4.20
N ASP A 153 7.66 15.68 -3.94
CA ASP A 153 6.58 16.37 -4.64
C ASP A 153 7.17 17.44 -5.57
N LYS A 154 7.27 17.08 -6.85
CA LYS A 154 7.87 17.92 -7.89
C LYS A 154 6.83 18.76 -8.66
N LEU A 155 5.56 18.72 -8.22
CA LEU A 155 4.48 19.52 -8.78
C LEU A 155 4.81 21.01 -8.67
N GLY A 156 4.73 21.72 -9.80
CA GLY A 156 4.90 23.18 -9.86
C GLY A 156 6.35 23.69 -9.90
N VAL A 157 7.36 22.81 -9.87
CA VAL A 157 8.79 23.22 -10.01
C VAL A 157 9.32 23.01 -11.45
N ILE A 158 8.46 22.53 -12.34
CA ILE A 158 8.78 22.20 -13.72
C ILE A 158 8.38 23.37 -14.61
N ASP A 159 9.32 24.26 -14.91
CA ASP A 159 9.22 25.22 -16.02
C ASP A 159 9.79 24.59 -17.31
N GLU A 160 9.39 25.09 -18.49
CA GLU A 160 9.86 24.61 -19.80
C GLU A 160 11.40 24.59 -19.91
N THR A 161 12.07 25.45 -19.16
CA THR A 161 13.53 25.63 -19.13
C THR A 161 14.28 24.60 -18.28
N ASN A 162 13.68 24.04 -17.21
CA ASN A 162 14.34 23.15 -16.22
C ASN A 162 13.70 21.76 -16.13
N LYS A 163 12.92 21.37 -17.14
CA LYS A 163 12.02 20.21 -17.15
C LYS A 163 12.66 18.88 -16.76
N LYS A 164 13.92 18.64 -17.17
CA LYS A 164 14.61 17.36 -16.96
C LYS A 164 15.46 17.32 -15.67
N ASP A 165 16.10 18.44 -15.33
CA ASP A 165 17.11 18.46 -14.27
C ASP A 165 16.49 18.28 -12.88
N LEU A 166 15.37 18.93 -12.56
CA LEU A 166 14.73 18.73 -11.25
C LEU A 166 13.85 17.47 -11.21
N MET A 167 13.25 17.09 -12.34
CA MET A 167 12.33 15.96 -12.42
C MET A 167 13.02 14.63 -12.15
N MET A 168 14.31 14.52 -12.46
CA MET A 168 15.05 13.25 -12.33
C MET A 168 16.21 13.24 -11.34
N LYS A 169 16.71 14.39 -10.89
CA LYS A 169 17.75 14.41 -9.86
C LYS A 169 17.18 14.03 -8.49
N GLY A 170 17.96 13.20 -7.78
CA GLY A 170 17.74 12.88 -6.38
C GLY A 170 18.32 13.94 -5.43
N PRO A 171 18.23 13.74 -4.11
CA PRO A 171 18.98 14.54 -3.13
C PRO A 171 20.49 14.41 -3.36
N GLU A 172 21.33 15.12 -2.60
CA GLU A 172 22.77 14.84 -2.60
C GLU A 172 23.04 13.50 -1.89
N THR A 173 24.07 12.78 -2.35
CA THR A 173 24.52 11.54 -1.71
C THR A 173 25.11 11.82 -0.33
N LEU A 174 24.96 10.88 0.60
CA LEU A 174 25.63 10.96 1.90
C LEU A 174 27.15 10.75 1.81
N ASN A 175 27.65 10.19 0.70
CA ASN A 175 29.08 9.91 0.45
C ASN A 175 29.78 9.21 1.64
N ALA A 176 29.05 8.32 2.32
CA ALA A 176 29.51 7.63 3.51
C ALA A 176 29.61 6.12 3.24
N PRO A 177 30.82 5.58 2.91
CA PRO A 177 30.98 4.20 2.44
C PRO A 177 30.37 3.13 3.35
N ARG A 178 30.45 3.31 4.67
CA ARG A 178 29.87 2.38 5.65
C ARG A 178 28.34 2.35 5.60
N ILE A 179 27.70 3.49 5.37
CA ILE A 179 26.24 3.62 5.30
C ILE A 179 25.76 3.15 3.92
N CYS A 180 26.39 3.63 2.84
CA CYS A 180 26.00 3.31 1.46
C CYS A 180 26.15 1.82 1.12
N SER A 181 27.17 1.14 1.68
CA SER A 181 27.38 -0.31 1.46
C SER A 181 26.27 -1.20 2.01
N HIS A 182 25.55 -0.73 3.02
CA HIS A 182 24.43 -1.45 3.64
C HIS A 182 23.08 -0.79 3.33
N CYS A 183 23.04 0.14 2.38
CA CYS A 183 21.82 0.83 1.98
C CYS A 183 21.01 -0.05 1.03
N ASP A 184 19.78 -0.37 1.37
CA ASP A 184 18.86 -1.13 0.51
C ASP A 184 18.54 -0.39 -0.80
N HIS A 185 18.74 0.92 -0.82
CA HIS A 185 18.53 1.80 -1.97
C HIS A 185 19.79 2.02 -2.82
N ASN A 186 20.84 1.21 -2.64
CA ASN A 186 22.11 1.42 -3.34
C ASN A 186 21.93 1.39 -4.87
N LEU A 187 21.21 0.39 -5.41
CA LEU A 187 21.05 0.25 -6.85
C LEU A 187 20.27 1.42 -7.49
N ASP A 188 19.10 1.76 -6.96
CA ASP A 188 18.26 2.86 -7.48
C ASP A 188 18.94 4.22 -7.33
N CYS A 189 19.55 4.49 -6.17
CA CYS A 189 20.39 5.67 -5.97
C CYS A 189 21.43 5.79 -7.09
N SER A 190 22.20 4.73 -7.32
CA SER A 190 23.28 4.68 -8.31
C SER A 190 22.82 4.86 -9.75
N LEU A 191 21.70 4.23 -10.11
CA LEU A 191 21.09 4.37 -11.43
C LEU A 191 20.64 5.81 -11.68
N ILE A 192 20.03 6.46 -10.69
CA ILE A 192 19.58 7.85 -10.79
C ILE A 192 20.76 8.79 -11.07
N TYR A 193 21.85 8.73 -10.27
CA TYR A 193 23.01 9.60 -10.53
C TYR A 193 23.67 9.28 -11.87
N ARG A 194 23.86 8.00 -12.20
CA ARG A 194 24.51 7.63 -13.46
C ARG A 194 23.72 8.08 -14.70
N CYS A 195 22.38 8.11 -14.63
CA CYS A 195 21.53 8.55 -15.73
C CYS A 195 21.34 10.08 -15.78
N PHE A 196 21.18 10.73 -14.62
CA PHE A 196 20.63 12.09 -14.56
C PHE A 196 21.54 13.11 -13.85
N ASP A 197 22.67 12.67 -13.27
CA ASP A 197 23.65 13.55 -12.65
C ASP A 197 25.08 13.06 -12.86
N LYS A 198 25.53 13.08 -14.12
CA LYS A 198 26.86 12.60 -14.52
C LYS A 198 28.00 13.34 -13.84
N ASN A 199 27.83 14.63 -13.57
CA ASN A 199 28.86 15.43 -12.89
C ASN A 199 29.11 14.93 -11.47
N LEU A 200 28.04 14.56 -10.75
CA LEU A 200 28.14 13.92 -9.45
C LEU A 200 28.59 12.45 -9.55
N PHE A 201 28.37 11.76 -10.67
CA PHE A 201 28.81 10.36 -10.85
C PHE A 201 30.29 10.24 -11.25
N GLU A 202 30.81 11.18 -12.04
CA GLU A 202 32.14 11.13 -12.66
C GLU A 202 33.20 11.98 -11.92
N ASN A 203 32.89 12.57 -10.76
CA ASN A 203 33.80 13.49 -10.06
C ASN A 203 35.08 12.76 -9.56
N PRO A 204 36.25 12.98 -10.19
CA PRO A 204 37.46 12.23 -9.87
C PRO A 204 38.09 12.62 -8.52
N ASN A 205 37.68 13.75 -7.92
CA ASN A 205 38.16 14.19 -6.61
C ASN A 205 37.40 13.54 -5.45
N ASP A 206 36.32 12.81 -5.74
CA ASP A 206 35.51 12.13 -4.74
C ASP A 206 35.81 10.63 -4.74
N ASN A 207 36.86 10.23 -4.03
CA ASN A 207 37.24 8.82 -3.80
C ASN A 207 36.15 8.01 -3.05
N SER A 208 35.01 8.63 -2.72
CA SER A 208 33.87 8.00 -2.04
C SER A 208 32.85 7.38 -3.00
N HIS A 209 33.09 7.36 -4.32
CA HIS A 209 32.20 6.78 -5.35
C HIS A 209 31.95 5.27 -5.17
N PHE A 210 31.10 4.99 -4.19
CA PHE A 210 30.59 3.68 -3.86
C PHE A 210 29.35 3.40 -4.72
N SER A 211 29.49 3.26 -6.05
CA SER A 211 28.50 2.52 -6.87
C SER A 211 28.78 2.26 -8.36
N SER A 212 29.99 2.46 -8.87
CA SER A 212 30.27 1.99 -10.25
C SER A 212 30.04 0.47 -10.34
N THR A 213 30.47 -0.30 -9.34
CA THR A 213 30.34 -1.77 -9.29
C THR A 213 28.90 -2.28 -9.31
N VAL A 214 27.94 -1.58 -8.67
CA VAL A 214 26.55 -2.05 -8.58
C VAL A 214 25.82 -1.88 -9.91
N THR A 215 26.36 -1.06 -10.82
CA THR A 215 25.78 -0.82 -12.14
C THR A 215 26.69 -1.25 -13.29
N THR A 216 27.90 -1.79 -13.04
CA THR A 216 28.87 -2.15 -14.10
C THR A 216 28.37 -3.23 -15.03
N HIS A 217 27.48 -4.10 -14.57
CA HIS A 217 26.84 -5.10 -15.43
C HIS A 217 25.93 -4.47 -16.49
N LEU A 218 25.42 -3.26 -16.24
CA LEU A 218 24.51 -2.54 -17.15
C LEU A 218 25.29 -1.73 -18.19
N LYS A 219 24.99 -2.02 -19.47
CA LYS A 219 25.61 -1.42 -20.66
C LYS A 219 24.73 -0.31 -21.24
N GLY A 220 25.25 0.38 -22.26
CA GLY A 220 24.61 1.56 -22.86
C GLY A 220 23.13 1.42 -23.18
N ARG A 221 22.72 0.34 -23.86
CA ARG A 221 21.31 0.10 -24.22
C ARG A 221 20.40 -0.18 -23.02
N GLU A 222 20.91 -0.83 -21.98
CA GLU A 222 20.14 -1.10 -20.75
C GLU A 222 19.97 0.18 -19.92
N MET A 223 21.03 1.00 -19.84
CA MET A 223 20.99 2.31 -19.19
C MET A 223 20.04 3.28 -19.92
N GLU A 224 20.08 3.31 -21.25
CA GLU A 224 19.16 4.11 -22.08
C GLU A 224 17.70 3.64 -21.92
N PHE A 225 17.48 2.32 -21.90
CA PHE A 225 16.15 1.77 -21.63
C PHE A 225 15.64 2.21 -20.25
N PHE A 226 16.48 2.10 -19.22
CA PHE A 226 16.12 2.53 -17.87
C PHE A 226 15.77 4.02 -17.83
N SER A 227 16.63 4.90 -18.38
CA SER A 227 16.37 6.35 -18.36
C SER A 227 15.08 6.71 -19.08
N ASN A 228 14.84 6.16 -20.26
CA ASN A 228 13.66 6.47 -21.07
C ASN A 228 12.36 5.98 -20.42
N MET A 229 12.39 4.79 -19.80
CA MET A 229 11.23 4.24 -19.09
C MET A 229 10.95 5.03 -17.80
N LEU A 230 11.99 5.43 -17.06
CA LEU A 230 11.83 6.26 -15.88
C LEU A 230 11.23 7.64 -16.24
N GLU A 231 11.74 8.28 -17.32
CA GLU A 231 11.16 9.50 -17.89
C GLU A 231 9.68 9.35 -18.22
N SER A 232 9.31 8.29 -18.92
CA SER A 232 7.92 8.04 -19.28
C SER A 232 7.02 7.83 -18.06
N LEU A 233 7.48 7.05 -17.07
CA LEU A 233 6.74 6.80 -15.83
C LEU A 233 6.57 8.08 -15.01
N GLU A 234 7.59 8.92 -14.91
CA GLU A 234 7.51 10.16 -14.16
C GLU A 234 6.62 11.19 -14.87
N ILE A 235 6.64 11.27 -16.20
CA ILE A 235 5.70 12.12 -16.97
C ILE A 235 4.26 11.68 -16.72
N GLU A 236 3.98 10.38 -16.81
CA GLU A 236 2.65 9.84 -16.52
C GLU A 236 2.23 10.18 -15.08
N ARG A 237 3.16 10.08 -14.12
CA ARG A 237 2.89 10.40 -12.71
C ARG A 237 2.45 11.84 -12.55
N GLN A 238 3.20 12.76 -13.13
CA GLN A 238 2.91 14.20 -13.08
C GLN A 238 1.57 14.51 -13.76
N PHE A 239 1.30 13.88 -14.91
CA PHE A 239 0.02 14.06 -15.61
C PHE A 239 -1.15 13.56 -14.75
N CYS A 240 -1.07 12.36 -14.18
CA CYS A 240 -2.10 11.84 -13.27
C CYS A 240 -2.30 12.77 -12.06
N MET A 241 -1.22 13.27 -11.46
CA MET A 241 -1.30 14.17 -10.31
C MET A 241 -1.92 15.53 -10.64
N ALA A 242 -1.62 16.09 -11.82
CA ALA A 242 -2.14 17.38 -12.26
C ALA A 242 -3.58 17.30 -12.82
N SER A 243 -3.94 16.20 -13.48
CA SER A 243 -5.26 16.00 -14.10
C SER A 243 -6.40 15.81 -13.10
N GLU A 244 -6.09 15.36 -11.88
CA GLU A 244 -7.08 15.27 -10.81
C GLU A 244 -7.03 16.53 -9.95
N GLU A 245 -8.05 17.41 -10.05
CA GLU A 245 -8.22 18.58 -9.18
C GLU A 245 -8.05 18.15 -7.71
N PHE A 246 -6.89 18.48 -7.13
CA PHE A 246 -6.61 18.16 -5.75
C PHE A 246 -7.32 19.18 -4.89
N VAL A 247 -8.41 18.76 -4.27
CA VAL A 247 -9.05 19.54 -3.23
C VAL A 247 -8.48 19.05 -1.91
N ASP A 248 -7.68 19.90 -1.27
CA ASP A 248 -7.33 19.77 0.15
C ASP A 248 -8.62 19.84 0.97
N PHE A 249 -9.39 18.76 1.05
CA PHE A 249 -10.78 18.78 1.52
C PHE A 249 -10.93 19.41 2.91
N TRP A 250 -9.87 19.36 3.73
CA TRP A 250 -9.79 19.97 5.05
C TRP A 250 -9.77 21.52 5.03
N ASN A 251 -9.46 22.13 3.89
CA ASN A 251 -9.51 23.57 3.64
C ASN A 251 -10.89 24.03 3.10
N TYR A 252 -11.83 23.12 2.87
CA TYR A 252 -13.14 23.42 2.31
C TYR A 252 -14.27 22.94 3.22
N ARG A 253 -15.43 23.56 3.04
CA ARG A 253 -16.65 23.11 3.70
C ARG A 253 -17.04 21.74 3.15
N SER A 254 -17.53 20.85 4.01
CA SER A 254 -18.01 19.53 3.57
C SER A 254 -19.12 19.65 2.53
N GLU A 255 -19.95 20.70 2.59
CA GLU A 255 -20.98 21.00 1.60
C GLU A 255 -20.42 21.37 0.21
N GLU A 256 -19.24 22.01 0.17
CA GLU A 256 -18.56 22.35 -1.09
C GLU A 256 -17.91 21.09 -1.67
N CYS A 257 -17.26 20.29 -0.83
CA CYS A 257 -16.74 18.98 -1.22
C CYS A 257 -17.85 18.07 -1.80
N GLU A 258 -19.03 18.09 -1.20
CA GLU A 258 -20.18 17.32 -1.70
C GLU A 258 -20.71 17.87 -3.04
N LYS A 259 -20.82 19.20 -3.20
CA LYS A 259 -21.21 19.82 -4.47
C LYS A 259 -20.24 19.47 -5.61
N SER A 260 -18.95 19.39 -5.30
CA SER A 260 -17.89 19.00 -6.23
C SER A 260 -17.73 17.50 -6.39
N GLY A 261 -18.52 16.69 -5.67
CA GLY A 261 -18.55 15.24 -5.84
C GLY A 261 -17.38 14.46 -5.27
N ILE A 262 -16.62 15.07 -4.36
CA ILE A 262 -15.42 14.49 -3.74
C ILE A 262 -15.66 14.05 -2.28
N GLY A 263 -16.89 14.19 -1.77
CA GLY A 263 -17.25 13.76 -0.43
C GLY A 263 -18.74 13.86 -0.13
N LEU A 264 -19.11 13.61 1.13
CA LEU A 264 -20.47 13.68 1.68
C LEU A 264 -20.44 14.47 2.99
N SER A 265 -21.38 15.38 3.17
CA SER A 265 -21.53 16.18 4.39
C SER A 265 -22.66 15.67 5.30
N LYS A 266 -22.61 16.04 6.59
CA LYS A 266 -23.73 15.87 7.54
C LYS A 266 -24.23 14.43 7.72
N MET A 267 -23.29 13.49 7.73
CA MET A 267 -23.55 12.07 7.86
C MET A 267 -23.66 11.67 9.34
N LYS A 268 -24.55 10.72 9.61
CA LYS A 268 -24.70 10.02 10.89
C LYS A 268 -24.43 8.55 10.68
N ILE A 269 -24.06 7.85 11.75
CA ILE A 269 -23.71 6.44 11.69
C ILE A 269 -24.82 5.55 12.23
N LYS A 270 -24.98 4.38 11.62
CA LYS A 270 -25.62 3.18 12.18
C LYS A 270 -24.59 2.06 12.11
N PHE A 271 -24.37 1.37 13.22
CA PHE A 271 -23.44 0.25 13.25
C PHE A 271 -24.07 -0.97 12.60
N LYS A 272 -23.30 -1.65 11.74
CA LYS A 272 -23.69 -2.92 11.14
C LYS A 272 -22.98 -4.09 11.80
N ASP A 273 -21.66 -3.98 11.96
CA ASP A 273 -20.79 -4.93 12.66
C ASP A 273 -19.54 -4.20 13.21
N GLU A 274 -18.58 -4.95 13.75
CA GLU A 274 -17.36 -4.40 14.39
C GLU A 274 -16.47 -3.60 13.43
N ARG A 275 -16.59 -3.76 12.11
CA ARG A 275 -15.78 -3.05 11.10
C ARG A 275 -16.59 -2.35 10.03
N THR A 276 -17.91 -2.52 9.98
CA THR A 276 -18.77 -1.98 8.92
C THR A 276 -19.78 -1.00 9.48
N ILE A 277 -19.82 0.18 8.88
CA ILE A 277 -20.74 1.26 9.25
C ILE A 277 -21.60 1.65 8.06
N ILE A 278 -22.87 1.90 8.37
CA ILE A 278 -23.81 2.54 7.47
C ILE A 278 -23.84 4.03 7.82
N PHE A 279 -23.35 4.86 6.92
CA PHE A 279 -23.50 6.29 7.03
C PHE A 279 -24.76 6.72 6.31
N HIS A 280 -25.64 7.42 7.01
CA HIS A 280 -26.90 7.92 6.49
C HIS A 280 -27.02 9.42 6.76
N ARG A 281 -27.74 10.15 5.92
CA ARG A 281 -27.90 11.59 6.10
C ARG A 281 -28.80 11.90 7.30
N ASN A 282 -28.49 12.99 8.01
CA ASN A 282 -29.42 13.53 9.00
C ASN A 282 -30.75 13.93 8.31
N PRO A 283 -31.91 13.41 8.73
CA PRO A 283 -33.21 13.68 8.09
C PRO A 283 -33.55 15.17 8.00
N LYS A 284 -32.98 16.01 8.87
CA LYS A 284 -33.17 17.46 8.89
C LYS A 284 -32.28 18.22 7.89
N ALA A 285 -31.32 17.56 7.24
CA ALA A 285 -30.41 18.18 6.28
C ALA A 285 -30.92 17.93 4.85
N LYS A 286 -31.24 19.01 4.11
CA LYS A 286 -31.58 18.92 2.68
C LYS A 286 -30.37 18.42 1.88
N MET A 287 -30.60 17.51 0.93
CA MET A 287 -29.59 17.17 -0.07
C MET A 287 -29.25 18.41 -0.90
N LEU A 288 -27.96 18.73 -0.99
CA LEU A 288 -27.50 19.64 -2.03
C LEU A 288 -27.59 18.86 -3.34
N GLN A 289 -28.29 19.40 -4.34
CA GLN A 289 -28.28 18.83 -5.68
C GLN A 289 -26.84 18.88 -6.18
N ALA A 290 -26.18 17.74 -6.16
CA ALA A 290 -24.80 17.62 -6.54
C ALA A 290 -24.68 17.48 -8.05
N LYS A 291 -23.81 18.29 -8.65
CA LYS A 291 -23.32 18.07 -10.00
C LYS A 291 -22.08 17.17 -9.88
N PHE A 292 -22.31 15.87 -9.74
CA PHE A 292 -21.22 14.90 -9.67
C PHE A 292 -20.55 14.74 -11.07
N PHE A 293 -19.22 14.62 -11.09
CA PHE A 293 -18.31 14.62 -12.24
C PHE A 293 -18.90 14.11 -13.58
N THR A 294 -18.94 15.01 -14.56
CA THR A 294 -19.30 14.79 -15.97
C THR A 294 -18.18 14.05 -16.71
N ILE A 295 -18.38 12.76 -17.01
CA ILE A 295 -17.86 12.13 -18.24
C ILE A 295 -18.95 11.19 -18.78
N ASN A 296 -20.04 11.80 -19.26
CA ASN A 296 -20.95 11.35 -20.33
C ASN A 296 -22.21 12.21 -20.28
N ASN A 297 -22.82 12.46 -21.45
CA ASN A 297 -23.96 13.35 -21.66
C ASN A 297 -25.26 12.96 -20.89
N ASP A 298 -25.25 11.89 -20.09
CA ASP A 298 -26.44 11.28 -19.49
C ASP A 298 -26.62 11.49 -17.97
N LEU A 299 -25.80 12.32 -17.31
CA LEU A 299 -26.02 12.79 -15.92
C LEU A 299 -26.28 11.69 -14.85
N LYS A 300 -25.89 10.42 -15.10
CA LYS A 300 -26.02 9.32 -14.12
C LYS A 300 -24.69 8.95 -13.51
N MET A 301 -24.65 8.95 -12.18
CA MET A 301 -23.50 8.49 -11.39
C MET A 301 -23.20 7.02 -11.69
N ASN A 302 -21.95 6.71 -12.00
CA ASN A 302 -21.48 5.33 -11.97
C ASN A 302 -20.94 5.01 -10.56
N LEU A 303 -21.85 4.76 -9.61
CA LEU A 303 -21.54 4.41 -8.21
C LEU A 303 -20.52 3.26 -8.11
N SER A 304 -20.51 2.34 -9.09
CA SER A 304 -19.53 1.25 -9.15
C SER A 304 -18.07 1.72 -9.26
N LEU A 305 -17.83 2.96 -9.71
CA LEU A 305 -16.49 3.56 -9.74
C LEU A 305 -16.00 4.04 -8.37
N LEU A 306 -16.93 4.28 -7.42
CA LEU A 306 -16.62 4.65 -6.03
C LEU A 306 -16.47 3.42 -5.13
N GLU A 307 -17.11 2.31 -5.48
CA GLU A 307 -16.94 1.05 -4.76
C GLU A 307 -15.47 0.60 -4.76
N GLY A 308 -15.00 0.23 -3.58
CA GLY A 308 -13.60 -0.11 -3.35
C GLY A 308 -12.66 1.08 -3.19
N ARG A 309 -13.10 2.33 -3.36
CA ARG A 309 -12.28 3.51 -3.01
C ARG A 309 -12.15 3.65 -1.50
N ARG A 310 -11.06 4.26 -1.05
CA ARG A 310 -10.88 4.65 0.35
C ARG A 310 -11.58 5.98 0.61
N ALA A 311 -12.11 6.15 1.81
CA ALA A 311 -12.72 7.38 2.27
C ALA A 311 -12.19 7.73 3.67
N VAL A 312 -11.97 9.02 3.91
CA VAL A 312 -11.62 9.57 5.21
C VAL A 312 -12.89 9.98 5.93
N ILE A 313 -13.01 9.55 7.18
CA ILE A 313 -14.12 9.89 8.07
C ILE A 313 -13.59 10.90 9.08
N SER A 314 -14.15 12.11 9.07
CA SER A 314 -13.80 13.19 9.99
C SER A 314 -15.05 13.65 10.73
N GLU A 315 -14.88 14.13 11.96
CA GLU A 315 -15.97 14.72 12.73
C GLU A 315 -16.09 16.22 12.43
N GLU A 316 -17.32 16.68 12.23
CA GLU A 316 -17.69 18.08 12.08
C GLU A 316 -18.90 18.43 12.97
N LEU A 317 -19.17 19.72 13.17
CA LEU A 317 -20.45 20.14 13.74
C LEU A 317 -21.53 20.17 12.66
N ILE A 318 -22.81 20.26 13.07
CA ILE A 318 -23.96 20.36 12.14
C ILE A 318 -23.75 21.41 11.04
N ASN A 319 -23.05 22.49 11.37
CA ASN A 319 -22.70 23.56 10.44
C ASN A 319 -21.17 23.68 10.34
N SER A 320 -20.63 23.52 9.14
CA SER A 320 -19.20 23.66 8.84
C SER A 320 -18.67 25.06 9.17
N THR A 321 -19.49 26.11 9.05
CA THR A 321 -19.09 27.48 9.45
C THR A 321 -18.88 27.60 10.95
N LYS A 322 -19.81 27.06 11.75
CA LYS A 322 -19.67 27.04 13.21
C LYS A 322 -18.47 26.20 13.64
N THR A 323 -18.18 25.13 12.90
CA THR A 323 -16.96 24.33 13.14
C THR A 323 -15.72 25.20 12.95
N PHE A 324 -15.65 25.96 11.86
CA PHE A 324 -14.54 26.87 11.59
C PHE A 324 -14.43 28.00 12.62
N GLU A 325 -15.55 28.62 13.00
CA GLU A 325 -15.58 29.69 14.02
C GLU A 325 -15.01 29.23 15.37
N ILE A 326 -15.29 27.98 15.78
CA ILE A 326 -14.86 27.45 17.08
C ILE A 326 -13.43 26.89 17.04
N TYR A 327 -13.08 26.15 15.97
CA TYR A 327 -11.84 25.37 15.92
C TYR A 327 -10.78 25.94 14.96
N GLY A 328 -11.11 26.98 14.19
CA GLY A 328 -10.25 27.51 13.12
C GLY A 328 -10.04 26.55 11.94
N LYS A 329 -10.81 25.46 11.89
CA LYS A 329 -10.72 24.37 10.90
C LYS A 329 -12.13 23.85 10.59
N PHE A 330 -12.36 23.30 9.39
CA PHE A 330 -13.67 22.73 9.00
C PHE A 330 -13.95 21.34 9.59
N CYS A 331 -13.05 20.80 10.40
CA CYS A 331 -13.22 19.54 11.11
C CYS A 331 -12.97 19.78 12.60
N ARG A 332 -13.82 19.23 13.46
CA ARG A 332 -13.55 19.13 14.90
C ARG A 332 -12.43 18.12 15.15
N GLN A 333 -12.50 16.98 14.48
CA GLN A 333 -11.43 15.98 14.45
C GLN A 333 -11.24 15.49 13.01
N LEU A 334 -10.07 15.79 12.45
CA LEU A 334 -9.70 15.36 11.11
C LEU A 334 -9.24 13.90 11.13
N CYS A 335 -9.72 13.10 10.18
CA CYS A 335 -9.29 11.72 9.93
C CYS A 335 -9.31 10.86 11.21
N ILE A 336 -10.50 10.66 11.76
CA ILE A 336 -10.71 9.73 12.88
C ILE A 336 -10.50 8.30 12.39
N MET A 337 -11.03 8.00 11.20
CA MET A 337 -11.00 6.66 10.63
C MET A 337 -10.87 6.72 9.11
N ILE A 338 -10.29 5.68 8.54
CA ILE A 338 -10.27 5.44 7.09
C ILE A 338 -10.99 4.12 6.85
N GLY A 339 -11.79 4.06 5.78
CA GLY A 339 -12.46 2.85 5.36
C GLY A 339 -12.57 2.74 3.85
N GLN A 340 -12.91 1.55 3.38
CA GLN A 340 -13.18 1.25 2.00
C GLN A 340 -14.70 1.27 1.75
N ILE A 341 -15.12 1.98 0.72
CA ILE A 341 -16.53 2.04 0.31
C ILE A 341 -16.94 0.66 -0.20
N GLU A 342 -17.94 0.06 0.44
CA GLU A 342 -18.45 -1.26 0.06
C GLU A 342 -19.51 -1.18 -1.01
N SER A 343 -20.48 -0.30 -0.82
CA SER A 343 -21.64 -0.10 -1.68
C SER A 343 -22.40 1.15 -1.25
N PHE A 344 -23.34 1.56 -2.10
CA PHE A 344 -24.35 2.57 -1.81
C PHE A 344 -25.74 1.92 -1.85
N THR A 345 -26.72 2.52 -1.17
CA THR A 345 -28.12 2.17 -1.41
C THR A 345 -28.58 2.68 -2.78
N ASP A 346 -29.58 2.03 -3.37
CA ASP A 346 -30.10 2.38 -4.71
C ASP A 346 -30.63 3.82 -4.77
N ASP A 347 -31.13 4.33 -3.65
CA ASP A 347 -31.60 5.70 -3.48
C ASP A 347 -30.48 6.70 -3.11
N THR A 348 -29.25 6.22 -2.97
CA THR A 348 -28.03 6.99 -2.60
C THR A 348 -28.11 7.69 -1.24
N THR A 349 -29.06 7.31 -0.38
CA THR A 349 -29.24 7.93 0.94
C THR A 349 -28.27 7.41 1.99
N GLU A 350 -27.80 6.16 1.81
CA GLU A 350 -26.85 5.52 2.69
C GLU A 350 -25.62 5.01 1.92
N ILE A 351 -24.47 5.12 2.56
CA ILE A 351 -23.20 4.56 2.09
C ILE A 351 -22.69 3.57 3.13
N ILE A 352 -22.28 2.39 2.68
CA ILE A 352 -21.72 1.35 3.53
C ILE A 352 -20.21 1.40 3.40
N ILE A 353 -19.51 1.59 4.50
CA ILE A 353 -18.05 1.68 4.55
C ILE A 353 -17.52 0.62 5.51
N ARG A 354 -16.58 -0.18 5.01
CA ARG A 354 -15.78 -1.11 5.81
C ARG A 354 -14.52 -0.41 6.29
N LEU A 355 -14.41 -0.18 7.58
CA LEU A 355 -13.29 0.48 8.22
C LEU A 355 -12.02 -0.38 8.19
N GLU A 356 -10.87 0.29 8.23
CA GLU A 356 -9.55 -0.36 8.35
C GLU A 356 -9.29 -0.89 9.77
N LYS A 357 -10.04 -0.41 10.76
CA LYS A 357 -9.98 -0.81 12.16
C LYS A 357 -11.38 -0.95 12.76
N ASP A 358 -11.44 -1.49 13.98
CA ASP A 358 -12.69 -1.69 14.69
C ASP A 358 -13.38 -0.35 15.05
N VAL A 359 -14.70 -0.38 15.10
CA VAL A 359 -15.59 0.79 15.16
C VAL A 359 -15.56 1.55 16.50
N CYS A 360 -14.89 1.00 17.52
CA CYS A 360 -14.96 1.45 18.92
C CYS A 360 -14.63 2.94 19.18
N MET A 361 -14.03 3.65 18.22
CA MET A 361 -13.66 5.07 18.34
C MET A 361 -14.73 6.06 17.86
N LEU A 362 -15.84 5.61 17.27
CA LEU A 362 -16.83 6.50 16.66
C LEU A 362 -18.03 6.78 17.59
N ASN A 363 -18.31 8.07 17.79
CA ASN A 363 -19.43 8.56 18.59
C ASN A 363 -20.75 8.55 17.78
N PRO A 364 -21.78 7.79 18.20
CA PRO A 364 -23.06 7.72 17.50
C PRO A 364 -23.82 9.04 17.42
N GLN A 365 -23.54 9.95 18.35
CA GLN A 365 -24.18 11.27 18.43
C GLN A 365 -23.45 12.34 17.60
N ALA A 366 -22.22 12.06 17.15
CA ALA A 366 -21.44 12.97 16.35
C ALA A 366 -21.98 13.06 14.92
N ILE A 367 -21.49 14.08 14.21
CA ILE A 367 -21.76 14.28 12.80
C ILE A 367 -20.45 14.14 12.06
N TYR A 368 -20.53 13.44 10.94
CA TYR A 368 -19.38 13.06 10.16
C TYR A 368 -19.45 13.67 8.77
N ARG A 369 -18.30 14.07 8.28
CA ARG A 369 -18.03 14.25 6.86
C ARG A 369 -17.21 13.09 6.35
N ILE A 370 -17.48 12.70 5.11
CA ILE A 370 -16.82 11.59 4.43
C ILE A 370 -16.17 12.16 3.20
N ASP A 371 -14.85 12.16 3.14
CA ASP A 371 -14.12 12.70 2.00
C ASP A 371 -13.50 11.53 1.22
N PHE A 372 -13.83 11.41 -0.07
CA PHE A 372 -13.36 10.32 -0.91
C PHE A 372 -11.90 10.55 -1.25
N LEU A 373 -11.03 9.63 -0.85
CA LEU A 373 -9.63 9.70 -1.23
C LEU A 373 -9.50 9.43 -2.71
N LYS A 374 -8.60 10.18 -3.35
CA LYS A 374 -8.19 9.96 -4.73
C LYS A 374 -7.89 8.47 -4.94
N ASN A 375 -8.35 7.95 -6.07
CA ASN A 375 -7.75 6.75 -6.65
C ASN A 375 -6.40 7.16 -7.23
N ILE A 376 -5.46 7.61 -6.38
CA ILE A 376 -4.09 7.67 -6.82
C ILE A 376 -3.70 6.21 -7.04
N SER A 377 -3.77 5.75 -8.27
CA SER A 377 -3.16 4.51 -8.72
C SER A 377 -1.63 4.59 -8.63
N ASN A 378 -1.09 5.35 -7.67
CA ASN A 378 0.27 5.26 -7.17
C ASN A 378 0.65 3.82 -6.94
N ARG A 379 -0.23 2.93 -6.46
CA ARG A 379 0.15 1.52 -6.32
C ARG A 379 0.52 0.85 -7.65
N ALA A 380 -0.30 1.00 -8.69
CA ALA A 380 0.00 0.41 -10.01
C ALA A 380 1.26 1.03 -10.62
N MET A 381 1.41 2.34 -10.47
CA MET A 381 2.58 3.07 -10.95
C MET A 381 3.86 2.75 -10.16
N LEU A 382 3.80 2.66 -8.83
CA LEU A 382 4.92 2.25 -7.96
C LEU A 382 5.37 0.81 -8.27
N ILE A 383 4.44 -0.07 -8.62
CA ILE A 383 4.78 -1.42 -9.12
C ILE A 383 5.59 -1.31 -10.41
N ASN A 384 5.27 -0.40 -11.32
CA ASN A 384 6.04 -0.22 -12.55
C ASN A 384 7.46 0.29 -12.27
N PHE A 385 7.63 1.27 -11.37
CA PHE A 385 8.96 1.70 -10.91
C PHE A 385 9.76 0.55 -10.29
N SER A 386 9.11 -0.25 -9.43
CA SER A 386 9.74 -1.42 -8.80
C SER A 386 10.12 -2.50 -9.82
N ASN A 387 9.25 -2.78 -10.80
CA ASN A 387 9.52 -3.74 -11.86
C ASN A 387 10.68 -3.29 -12.75
N LEU A 388 10.75 -1.99 -13.07
CA LEU A 388 11.86 -1.41 -13.82
C LEU A 388 13.17 -1.57 -13.04
N LEU A 389 13.18 -1.27 -11.73
CA LEU A 389 14.36 -1.46 -10.88
C LEU A 389 14.78 -2.94 -10.80
N ARG A 390 13.83 -3.86 -10.63
CA ARG A 390 14.09 -5.31 -10.61
C ARG A 390 14.67 -5.84 -11.92
N LEU A 391 14.28 -5.25 -13.04
CA LEU A 391 14.88 -5.57 -14.34
C LEU A 391 16.38 -5.19 -14.38
N MET A 392 16.80 -4.20 -13.60
CA MET A 392 18.18 -3.71 -13.52
C MET A 392 19.05 -4.41 -12.47
N TYR A 393 18.53 -5.40 -11.74
CA TYR A 393 19.32 -6.18 -10.77
C TYR A 393 20.58 -6.81 -11.40
N GLY A 394 21.58 -7.06 -10.54
CA GLY A 394 22.88 -7.62 -10.93
C GLY A 394 22.81 -8.92 -11.74
N ASP A 395 23.92 -9.28 -12.38
CA ASP A 395 24.02 -10.51 -13.19
C ASP A 395 23.99 -11.79 -12.35
N ASP A 396 24.20 -11.70 -11.04
CA ASP A 396 23.91 -12.74 -10.06
C ASP A 396 22.42 -13.10 -10.02
N HIS A 397 21.54 -12.16 -10.38
CA HIS A 397 20.12 -12.41 -10.54
C HIS A 397 19.78 -12.92 -11.95
N ALA A 398 19.98 -14.22 -12.18
CA ALA A 398 19.83 -14.88 -13.48
C ALA A 398 18.54 -14.54 -14.24
N ARG A 399 17.41 -14.40 -13.52
CA ARG A 399 16.12 -14.04 -14.12
C ARG A 399 16.07 -12.60 -14.64
N ALA A 400 16.72 -11.65 -13.96
CA ALA A 400 16.75 -10.26 -14.39
C ALA A 400 17.56 -10.13 -15.68
N ARG A 401 18.74 -10.78 -15.70
CA ARG A 401 19.59 -10.89 -16.89
C ARG A 401 18.86 -11.51 -18.09
N GLU A 402 18.16 -12.64 -17.89
CA GLU A 402 17.37 -13.26 -18.96
C GLU A 402 16.29 -12.31 -19.50
N LEU A 403 15.59 -11.59 -18.61
CA LEU A 403 14.57 -10.63 -19.01
C LEU A 403 15.16 -9.41 -19.74
N ARG A 404 16.35 -8.92 -19.38
CA ARG A 404 17.03 -7.85 -20.13
C ARG A 404 17.40 -8.29 -21.54
N GLU A 405 17.94 -9.50 -21.70
CA GLU A 405 18.22 -10.06 -23.04
C GLU A 405 16.95 -10.15 -23.90
N ILE A 406 15.82 -10.58 -23.33
CA ILE A 406 14.56 -10.70 -24.05
C ILE A 406 13.94 -9.33 -24.35
N ILE A 407 13.76 -8.48 -23.34
CA ILE A 407 12.96 -7.24 -23.42
C ILE A 407 13.77 -6.11 -24.06
N ILE A 408 15.03 -5.94 -23.64
CA ILE A 408 15.86 -4.81 -24.06
C ILE A 408 16.59 -5.15 -25.35
N HIS A 409 17.17 -6.35 -25.42
CA HIS A 409 17.99 -6.75 -26.57
C HIS A 409 17.22 -7.53 -27.64
N GLY A 410 15.98 -7.97 -27.37
CA GLY A 410 15.18 -8.76 -28.31
C GLY A 410 15.72 -10.17 -28.56
N ARG A 411 16.63 -10.66 -27.70
CA ARG A 411 17.26 -11.98 -27.82
C ARG A 411 16.45 -13.01 -27.07
N ILE A 412 15.62 -13.76 -27.80
CA ILE A 412 14.87 -14.88 -27.24
C ILE A 412 15.82 -16.06 -27.06
N PRO A 413 15.95 -16.64 -25.84
CA PRO A 413 16.78 -17.81 -25.62
C PRO A 413 16.37 -18.95 -26.55
N LYS A 414 17.35 -19.49 -27.30
CA LYS A 414 17.15 -20.74 -28.04
C LYS A 414 16.81 -21.85 -27.04
N SER A 415 15.81 -22.67 -27.35
CA SER A 415 15.19 -23.60 -26.41
C SER A 415 16.18 -24.56 -25.75
N ASN A 416 15.97 -24.87 -24.47
CA ASN A 416 16.27 -26.22 -23.98
C ASN A 416 15.11 -27.11 -24.42
N MET A 417 15.19 -27.70 -25.62
CA MET A 417 14.48 -28.95 -25.85
C MET A 417 15.09 -29.95 -24.86
N ASN A 418 14.33 -30.39 -23.86
CA ASN A 418 14.55 -31.61 -23.05
C ASN A 418 13.59 -31.73 -21.84
N GLY A 419 12.59 -30.85 -21.66
CA GLY A 419 11.76 -30.84 -20.45
C GLY A 419 10.35 -31.42 -20.54
N TYR A 420 9.75 -31.53 -21.74
CA TYR A 420 8.34 -31.91 -21.84
C TYR A 420 8.18 -33.43 -21.86
N LYS A 421 7.32 -33.97 -20.99
CA LYS A 421 6.98 -35.40 -20.89
C LYS A 421 5.97 -35.84 -21.95
N PHE A 422 5.94 -35.22 -23.14
CA PHE A 422 5.10 -35.74 -24.20
C PHE A 422 5.69 -37.06 -24.70
N GLY A 423 4.83 -38.05 -24.95
CA GLY A 423 5.14 -39.03 -25.98
C GLY A 423 5.21 -38.35 -27.36
N THR A 424 5.28 -39.11 -28.44
CA THR A 424 5.51 -38.57 -29.79
C THR A 424 4.56 -37.39 -30.13
N TYR A 425 5.05 -36.38 -30.86
CA TYR A 425 4.29 -35.18 -31.27
C TYR A 425 2.89 -35.48 -31.84
N ASN A 426 2.75 -36.64 -32.49
CA ASN A 426 1.49 -37.15 -33.03
C ASN A 426 0.44 -37.45 -31.95
N GLN A 427 0.84 -37.95 -30.77
CA GLN A 427 -0.07 -38.18 -29.65
C GLN A 427 -0.65 -36.88 -29.12
N LEU A 428 0.18 -35.84 -28.98
CA LEU A 428 -0.28 -34.53 -28.56
C LEU A 428 -1.20 -33.88 -29.61
N TYR A 429 -0.82 -33.94 -30.89
CA TYR A 429 -1.62 -33.39 -32.00
C TYR A 429 -3.04 -33.99 -32.05
N ASN A 430 -3.15 -35.28 -31.74
CA ASN A 430 -4.41 -36.04 -31.71
C ASN A 430 -5.09 -36.04 -30.34
N SER A 431 -4.58 -35.29 -29.36
CA SER A 431 -5.20 -35.21 -28.04
C SER A 431 -6.62 -34.64 -28.12
N PRO A 432 -7.54 -35.05 -27.22
CA PRO A 432 -8.87 -34.47 -27.14
C PRO A 432 -8.87 -32.95 -27.01
N ILE A 433 -7.90 -32.39 -26.28
CA ILE A 433 -7.73 -30.94 -26.09
C ILE A 433 -7.44 -30.23 -27.41
N LEU A 434 -6.48 -30.72 -28.20
CA LEU A 434 -6.16 -30.10 -29.49
C LEU A 434 -7.20 -30.44 -30.57
N SER A 435 -8.02 -31.48 -30.40
CA SER A 435 -9.04 -31.87 -31.38
C SER A 435 -10.10 -30.78 -31.60
N GLU A 436 -10.42 -30.00 -30.56
CA GLU A 436 -11.40 -28.91 -30.59
C GLU A 436 -10.88 -27.62 -31.24
N LEU A 437 -9.57 -27.55 -31.53
CA LEU A 437 -8.93 -26.35 -32.06
C LEU A 437 -8.82 -26.40 -33.59
N ASN A 438 -8.86 -25.22 -34.22
CA ASN A 438 -8.54 -25.12 -35.64
C ASN A 438 -7.03 -25.31 -35.89
N ILE A 439 -6.64 -25.54 -37.15
CA ILE A 439 -5.25 -25.86 -37.51
C ILE A 439 -4.25 -24.78 -37.08
N GLN A 440 -4.64 -23.51 -37.11
CA GLN A 440 -3.76 -22.40 -36.72
C GLN A 440 -3.55 -22.34 -35.20
N GLN A 441 -4.62 -22.57 -34.43
CA GLN A 441 -4.56 -22.67 -32.97
C GLN A 441 -3.72 -23.87 -32.53
N LYS A 442 -3.87 -25.04 -33.18
CA LYS A 442 -3.01 -26.22 -32.93
C LYS A 442 -1.54 -25.89 -33.17
N ARG A 443 -1.22 -25.30 -34.34
CA ARG A 443 0.15 -24.88 -34.67
C ARG A 443 0.71 -23.90 -33.65
N CYS A 444 -0.10 -22.96 -33.18
CA CYS A 444 0.29 -21.99 -32.17
C CYS A 444 0.67 -22.69 -30.85
N VAL A 445 -0.21 -23.53 -30.31
CA VAL A 445 0.06 -24.28 -29.06
C VAL A 445 1.33 -25.13 -29.19
N LEU A 446 1.47 -25.88 -30.29
CA LEU A 446 2.62 -26.74 -30.53
C LEU A 446 3.92 -25.96 -30.75
N GLY A 447 3.84 -24.72 -31.27
CA GLY A 447 4.97 -23.82 -31.40
C GLY A 447 5.44 -23.28 -30.06
N ILE A 448 4.50 -22.93 -29.16
CA ILE A 448 4.82 -22.39 -27.82
C ILE A 448 5.59 -23.41 -27.00
N LEU A 449 5.21 -24.68 -27.07
CA LEU A 449 5.91 -25.77 -26.38
C LEU A 449 7.37 -25.94 -26.84
N LYS A 450 7.82 -25.27 -27.91
CA LYS A 450 9.20 -25.34 -28.39
C LYS A 450 10.06 -24.16 -27.94
N THR A 451 9.50 -23.13 -27.30
CA THR A 451 10.26 -21.92 -26.94
C THR A 451 10.07 -21.54 -25.49
N LYS A 452 11.03 -20.82 -24.91
CA LYS A 452 10.91 -20.27 -23.54
C LYS A 452 10.00 -19.04 -23.48
N CYS A 453 9.90 -18.33 -24.59
CA CYS A 453 9.08 -17.13 -24.75
C CYS A 453 8.44 -17.17 -26.14
N SER A 454 7.15 -16.85 -26.21
CA SER A 454 6.38 -16.85 -27.45
C SER A 454 5.43 -15.66 -27.47
N LEU A 455 5.17 -15.12 -28.66
CA LEU A 455 4.17 -14.08 -28.86
C LEU A 455 3.01 -14.68 -29.67
N ILE A 456 1.80 -14.58 -29.13
CA ILE A 456 0.59 -15.05 -29.80
C ILE A 456 -0.14 -13.85 -30.36
N PHE A 457 -0.16 -13.74 -31.69
CA PHE A 457 -1.05 -12.81 -32.35
C PHE A 457 -2.44 -13.43 -32.52
N GLY A 458 -3.48 -12.71 -32.10
CA GLY A 458 -4.85 -13.15 -32.32
C GLY A 458 -5.77 -12.00 -32.69
N SER A 459 -6.25 -12.01 -33.93
CA SER A 459 -7.24 -11.05 -34.42
C SER A 459 -8.56 -11.13 -33.61
N PRO A 460 -9.44 -10.11 -33.68
CA PRO A 460 -10.79 -10.19 -33.14
C PRO A 460 -11.50 -11.47 -33.63
N GLY A 461 -12.19 -12.18 -32.75
CA GLY A 461 -12.90 -13.41 -33.09
C GLY A 461 -12.06 -14.68 -33.29
N SER A 462 -10.72 -14.60 -33.36
CA SER A 462 -9.81 -15.76 -33.61
C SER A 462 -9.78 -16.86 -32.53
N GLY A 463 -10.56 -16.70 -31.46
CA GLY A 463 -10.59 -17.67 -30.36
C GLY A 463 -9.36 -17.66 -29.46
N LYS A 464 -8.67 -16.52 -29.30
CA LYS A 464 -7.51 -16.34 -28.38
C LYS A 464 -7.67 -17.05 -27.04
N THR A 465 -8.80 -16.80 -26.36
CA THR A 465 -9.10 -17.38 -25.05
C THR A 465 -9.18 -18.91 -25.14
N GLN A 466 -9.71 -19.47 -26.24
CA GLN A 466 -9.73 -20.92 -26.45
C GLN A 466 -8.32 -21.49 -26.59
N THR A 467 -7.45 -20.82 -27.35
CA THR A 467 -6.04 -21.22 -27.51
C THR A 467 -5.30 -21.20 -26.18
N ILE A 468 -5.49 -20.15 -25.36
CA ILE A 468 -4.85 -20.03 -24.04
C ILE A 468 -5.34 -21.13 -23.09
N VAL A 469 -6.65 -21.41 -23.07
CA VAL A 469 -7.25 -22.47 -22.24
C VAL A 469 -6.67 -23.85 -22.61
N ALA A 470 -6.58 -24.16 -23.90
CA ALA A 470 -5.98 -25.41 -24.36
C ALA A 470 -4.49 -25.52 -23.99
N LEU A 471 -3.73 -24.43 -24.11
CA LEU A 471 -2.33 -24.37 -23.67
C LEU A 471 -2.20 -24.64 -22.16
N ILE A 472 -3.05 -24.01 -21.34
CA ILE A 472 -3.06 -24.22 -19.88
C ILE A 472 -3.33 -25.68 -19.56
N GLN A 473 -4.36 -26.28 -20.16
CA GLN A 473 -4.70 -27.69 -19.94
C GLN A 473 -3.53 -28.61 -20.26
N ILE A 474 -2.90 -28.41 -21.42
CA ILE A 474 -1.75 -29.20 -21.85
C ILE A 474 -0.58 -29.04 -20.88
N LEU A 475 -0.24 -27.83 -20.47
CA LEU A 475 0.88 -27.59 -19.56
C LEU A 475 0.61 -28.15 -18.15
N VAL A 476 -0.62 -28.09 -17.65
CA VAL A 476 -1.00 -28.71 -16.36
C VAL A 476 -0.95 -30.23 -16.45
N GLU A 477 -1.41 -30.85 -17.54
CA GLU A 477 -1.28 -32.31 -17.76
C GLU A 477 0.19 -32.77 -17.77
N GLN A 478 1.12 -31.88 -18.10
CA GLN A 478 2.56 -32.15 -18.04
C GLN A 478 3.18 -31.91 -16.65
N GLY A 479 2.39 -31.45 -15.68
CA GLY A 479 2.83 -31.17 -14.31
C GLY A 479 3.47 -29.80 -14.12
N TYR A 480 3.30 -28.86 -15.05
CA TYR A 480 3.76 -27.48 -14.85
C TYR A 480 2.80 -26.68 -13.98
N SER A 481 3.36 -25.86 -13.08
CA SER A 481 2.64 -24.78 -12.42
C SER A 481 2.52 -23.57 -13.36
N ILE A 482 1.36 -22.96 -13.46
CA ILE A 482 1.09 -21.86 -14.39
C ILE A 482 0.58 -20.64 -13.65
N LEU A 483 1.20 -19.49 -13.91
CA LEU A 483 0.69 -18.18 -13.50
C LEU A 483 0.00 -17.52 -14.70
N VAL A 484 -1.30 -17.26 -14.58
CA VAL A 484 -2.09 -16.54 -15.59
C VAL A 484 -2.33 -15.12 -15.11
N THR A 485 -1.91 -14.13 -15.90
CA THR A 485 -2.10 -12.72 -15.59
C THR A 485 -2.73 -11.97 -16.76
N SER A 486 -3.46 -10.91 -16.46
CA SER A 486 -3.98 -9.95 -17.43
C SER A 486 -4.15 -8.59 -16.75
N TYR A 487 -4.33 -7.54 -17.56
CA TYR A 487 -4.57 -6.19 -17.04
C TYR A 487 -5.93 -6.07 -16.34
N THR A 488 -6.96 -6.81 -16.79
CA THR A 488 -8.32 -6.72 -16.23
C THR A 488 -8.76 -8.02 -15.57
N HIS A 489 -9.54 -7.90 -14.49
CA HIS A 489 -10.16 -9.05 -13.81
C HIS A 489 -11.04 -9.87 -14.76
N ALA A 490 -11.84 -9.19 -15.61
CA ALA A 490 -12.72 -9.85 -16.57
C ALA A 490 -11.95 -10.73 -17.58
N ALA A 491 -10.76 -10.32 -18.03
CA ALA A 491 -9.97 -11.12 -18.96
C ALA A 491 -9.48 -12.43 -18.33
N VAL A 492 -9.05 -12.39 -17.06
CA VAL A 492 -8.68 -13.60 -16.29
C VAL A 492 -9.90 -14.48 -16.07
N ASP A 493 -11.00 -13.90 -15.60
CA ASP A 493 -12.22 -14.64 -15.27
C ASP A 493 -12.81 -15.33 -16.50
N ASN A 494 -12.72 -14.72 -17.69
CA ASN A 494 -13.13 -15.33 -18.95
C ASN A 494 -12.32 -16.60 -19.30
N ILE A 495 -11.03 -16.65 -18.97
CA ILE A 495 -10.19 -17.84 -19.14
C ILE A 495 -10.63 -18.92 -18.14
N LEU A 496 -10.76 -18.54 -16.87
CA LEU A 496 -11.11 -19.47 -15.78
C LEU A 496 -12.52 -20.07 -15.96
N MET A 497 -13.50 -19.27 -16.40
CA MET A 497 -14.86 -19.77 -16.69
C MET A 497 -14.87 -20.84 -17.78
N LYS A 498 -13.96 -20.76 -18.76
CA LYS A 498 -13.81 -21.81 -19.77
C LYS A 498 -13.15 -23.06 -19.21
N LEU A 499 -12.17 -22.90 -18.30
CA LEU A 499 -11.58 -24.03 -17.58
C LEU A 499 -12.62 -24.75 -16.71
N VAL A 500 -13.49 -24.02 -16.01
CA VAL A 500 -14.61 -24.62 -15.24
C VAL A 500 -15.51 -25.46 -16.15
N LYS A 501 -15.97 -24.87 -17.27
CA LYS A 501 -16.81 -25.58 -18.25
C LYS A 501 -16.14 -26.84 -18.82
N PHE A 502 -14.82 -26.83 -18.92
CA PHE A 502 -14.07 -27.99 -19.38
C PHE A 502 -13.99 -29.06 -18.28
N ASN A 503 -13.71 -28.66 -17.04
CA ASN A 503 -13.67 -29.57 -15.91
C ASN A 503 -15.02 -30.30 -15.74
N ASP A 504 -16.13 -29.56 -15.87
CA ASP A 504 -17.49 -30.12 -15.80
C ASP A 504 -17.79 -31.17 -16.89
N LYS A 505 -17.08 -31.14 -18.03
CA LYS A 505 -17.35 -32.02 -19.18
C LYS A 505 -16.50 -33.29 -19.25
N ASN A 506 -15.29 -33.27 -18.69
CA ASN A 506 -14.25 -34.26 -19.02
C ASN A 506 -13.76 -35.09 -17.83
N ASP A 507 -14.41 -35.02 -16.65
CA ASP A 507 -13.95 -35.65 -15.39
C ASP A 507 -12.48 -35.36 -15.05
N LYS A 508 -11.91 -34.31 -15.65
CA LYS A 508 -10.54 -33.83 -15.45
C LYS A 508 -10.62 -32.52 -14.68
N ASN A 509 -9.95 -32.45 -13.53
CA ASN A 509 -9.88 -31.22 -12.75
C ASN A 509 -8.55 -30.52 -12.95
N VAL A 510 -8.52 -29.51 -13.83
CA VAL A 510 -7.48 -28.48 -13.73
C VAL A 510 -7.76 -27.70 -12.45
N ASP A 511 -6.93 -27.90 -11.43
CA ASP A 511 -7.03 -27.13 -10.19
C ASP A 511 -6.41 -25.74 -10.36
N PHE A 512 -7.08 -24.70 -9.84
CA PHE A 512 -6.58 -23.32 -9.92
C PHE A 512 -7.07 -22.45 -8.75
N VAL A 513 -6.23 -21.49 -8.35
CA VAL A 513 -6.57 -20.45 -7.36
C VAL A 513 -6.73 -19.11 -8.06
N ARG A 514 -7.84 -18.40 -7.83
CA ARG A 514 -8.08 -17.06 -8.34
C ARG A 514 -7.77 -16.02 -7.26
N MET A 515 -6.57 -15.46 -7.33
CA MET A 515 -6.10 -14.42 -6.41
C MET A 515 -6.80 -13.09 -6.66
N GLY A 516 -7.35 -12.44 -5.63
CA GLY A 516 -7.79 -11.04 -5.68
C GLY A 516 -9.11 -10.76 -4.95
N PRO A 517 -9.56 -9.50 -4.86
CA PRO A 517 -10.74 -9.15 -4.07
C PRO A 517 -12.00 -9.86 -4.57
N THR A 518 -12.69 -10.59 -3.70
CA THR A 518 -13.85 -11.45 -4.03
C THR A 518 -14.96 -10.68 -4.77
N LYS A 519 -15.19 -9.40 -4.42
CA LYS A 519 -16.18 -8.53 -5.08
C LYS A 519 -15.86 -8.25 -6.56
N ARG A 520 -14.60 -8.38 -6.98
CA ARG A 520 -14.14 -8.17 -8.37
C ARG A 520 -13.97 -9.47 -9.14
N ILE A 521 -14.27 -10.60 -8.52
CA ILE A 521 -14.26 -11.92 -9.15
C ILE A 521 -15.69 -12.24 -9.58
N ASN A 522 -15.84 -12.84 -10.77
CA ASN A 522 -17.11 -13.37 -11.22
C ASN A 522 -17.71 -14.31 -10.15
N SER A 523 -18.99 -14.13 -9.79
CA SER A 523 -19.63 -14.91 -8.73
C SER A 523 -19.58 -16.42 -8.92
N LYS A 524 -19.54 -16.90 -10.17
CA LYS A 524 -19.39 -18.34 -10.48
C LYS A 524 -18.00 -18.89 -10.15
N LEU A 525 -17.02 -18.01 -9.94
CA LEU A 525 -15.65 -18.34 -9.58
C LEU A 525 -15.34 -18.11 -8.10
N SER A 526 -16.30 -17.63 -7.28
CA SER A 526 -16.06 -17.32 -5.86
C SER A 526 -15.42 -18.47 -5.12
N LYS A 527 -15.93 -19.71 -5.29
CA LYS A 527 -15.38 -20.93 -4.68
C LYS A 527 -13.91 -21.23 -5.00
N TYR A 528 -13.35 -20.63 -6.05
CA TYR A 528 -11.94 -20.77 -6.43
C TYR A 528 -11.07 -19.60 -5.96
N SER A 529 -11.65 -18.61 -5.28
CA SER A 529 -10.92 -17.47 -4.73
C SER A 529 -9.91 -17.94 -3.68
N ASP A 530 -8.83 -17.19 -3.54
CA ASP A 530 -7.86 -17.38 -2.47
C ASP A 530 -8.52 -17.29 -1.10
N TYR A 531 -9.41 -16.30 -0.91
CA TYR A 531 -10.18 -16.14 0.32
C TYR A 531 -10.96 -17.41 0.69
N ASP A 532 -11.77 -17.96 -0.21
CA ASP A 532 -12.59 -19.14 0.09
C ASP A 532 -11.72 -20.39 0.33
N ARG A 533 -10.58 -20.52 -0.36
CA ARG A 533 -9.64 -21.63 -0.13
C ARG A 533 -8.94 -21.54 1.23
N THR A 534 -8.68 -20.35 1.74
CA THR A 534 -8.02 -20.14 3.04
C THR A 534 -8.99 -19.93 4.18
N LYS A 535 -10.30 -19.75 3.91
CA LYS A 535 -11.30 -19.41 4.91
C LYS A 535 -11.34 -20.39 6.08
N GLN A 536 -11.30 -21.70 5.80
CA GLN A 536 -11.27 -22.72 6.86
C GLN A 536 -10.04 -22.59 7.76
N TRP A 537 -8.86 -22.29 7.20
CA TRP A 537 -7.65 -22.05 7.99
C TRP A 537 -7.79 -20.80 8.87
N LEU A 538 -8.38 -19.72 8.33
CA LEU A 538 -8.63 -18.49 9.08
C LEU A 538 -9.66 -18.67 10.21
N GLU A 539 -10.66 -19.53 10.00
CA GLU A 539 -11.78 -19.73 10.95
C GLU A 539 -11.52 -20.83 11.99
N THR A 540 -10.68 -21.83 11.68
CA THR A 540 -10.39 -22.95 12.59
C THR A 540 -9.17 -22.72 13.47
N GLU A 541 -8.26 -21.82 13.09
CA GLU A 541 -7.14 -21.43 13.95
C GLU A 541 -7.59 -20.33 14.93
N ASN A 542 -8.38 -20.73 15.93
CA ASN A 542 -8.39 -20.04 17.22
C ASN A 542 -6.92 -19.92 17.66
N LEU A 543 -6.41 -18.69 17.70
CA LEU A 543 -5.12 -18.31 18.30
C LEU A 543 -5.18 -18.47 19.83
N THR A 544 -5.63 -19.63 20.33
CA THR A 544 -5.47 -20.05 21.71
C THR A 544 -4.13 -20.76 21.82
N ALA A 545 -3.07 -19.97 21.92
CA ALA A 545 -1.76 -20.40 22.37
C ALA A 545 -1.34 -19.54 23.56
#